data_AF-A0AA96XEA4-F1
#
_entry.id   AF-A0AA96XEA4-F1
#
_cell.length_a   1.000
_cell.length_b   1.000
_cell.length_c   1.000
_cell.angle_alpha   90.00
_cell.angle_beta   90.00
_cell.angle_gamma   90.00
#
_symmetry.space_group_name_H-M   'P 1'
#
loop_
_entity.id
_entity.type
_entity.pdbx_description
1 polymer ?
#
loop_
_entity_poly.entity_id
_entity_poly.type
_entity_poly.pdbx_seq_one_letter_code
_entity_poly.pdbx_strand_id
1 'polypeptide(L)'
;MLASSGVVEAKQWRYAGMHPRTGRPADGLCHIEMMHVHTAAPMHADTLYRTRDNVYVFIGDPTPFGYEGPQHAYYGHHPVVLNVLVRIDVDVDVVEYCYHDGPHYHAYPPPPRQEFVDKEDVHYYAGEYPQEYRRESPTLVRVNTVYRSWSAPRPVVTLAPPPEYHGPVIQVGLNIPLPSVEVRVGTPRPPPPPPQPEWGGRVVREEHVHVHHDHCEHHVHKKHKKHKHKKHKHKKFKGRD
;
A
#
# COMPACT_ATOMS: atom_id res chain seq x y z
N MET A 1 -28.35 -50.31 -4.36
CA MET A 1 -27.88 -49.03 -3.80
C MET A 1 -26.58 -48.67 -4.51
N LEU A 2 -26.64 -47.87 -5.58
CA LEU A 2 -25.44 -47.34 -6.24
C LEU A 2 -25.11 -46.01 -5.57
N ALA A 3 -23.97 -45.95 -4.88
CA ALA A 3 -23.47 -44.70 -4.32
C ALA A 3 -22.88 -43.87 -5.47
N SER A 4 -23.58 -42.80 -5.86
CA SER A 4 -23.01 -41.77 -6.72
C SER A 4 -21.89 -41.07 -5.95
N SER A 5 -20.64 -41.39 -6.31
CA SER A 5 -19.49 -40.61 -5.86
C SER A 5 -19.50 -39.30 -6.64
N GLY A 6 -19.96 -38.22 -6.00
CA GLY A 6 -19.85 -36.88 -6.57
C GLY A 6 -18.37 -36.51 -6.71
N VAL A 7 -17.93 -36.24 -7.93
CA VAL A 7 -16.62 -35.62 -8.15
C VAL A 7 -16.71 -34.19 -7.67
N VAL A 8 -16.08 -33.87 -6.55
CA VAL A 8 -15.90 -32.49 -6.11
C VAL A 8 -14.77 -31.91 -6.97
N GLU A 9 -15.11 -31.15 -8.00
CA GLU A 9 -14.13 -30.44 -8.80
C GLU A 9 -13.51 -29.32 -7.95
N ALA A 10 -12.19 -29.35 -7.78
CA ALA A 10 -11.49 -28.32 -7.02
C ALA A 10 -11.59 -26.99 -7.78
N LYS A 11 -12.02 -25.92 -7.09
CA LYS A 11 -12.12 -24.58 -7.69
C LYS A 11 -10.77 -24.18 -8.31
N GLN A 12 -10.79 -23.83 -9.58
CA GLN A 12 -9.65 -23.33 -10.31
C GLN A 12 -9.66 -21.80 -10.37
N TRP A 13 -8.48 -21.21 -10.31
CA TRP A 13 -8.24 -19.78 -10.38
C TRP A 13 -7.42 -19.49 -11.63
N ARG A 14 -7.86 -18.55 -12.46
CA ARG A 14 -7.21 -18.21 -13.73
C ARG A 14 -6.20 -17.09 -13.50
N TYR A 15 -5.01 -17.25 -14.06
CA TYR A 15 -3.93 -16.28 -13.99
C TYR A 15 -3.44 -15.96 -15.40
N ALA A 16 -2.85 -14.78 -15.56
CA ALA A 16 -2.08 -14.42 -16.74
C ALA A 16 -0.80 -13.68 -16.32
N GLY A 17 0.28 -13.93 -17.05
CA GLY A 17 1.60 -13.45 -16.70
C GLY A 17 2.23 -14.19 -15.52
N MET A 18 3.47 -13.82 -15.24
CA MET A 18 4.21 -14.29 -14.07
C MET A 18 3.55 -13.85 -12.77
N HIS A 19 3.45 -14.74 -11.78
CA HIS A 19 2.86 -14.40 -10.49
C HIS A 19 3.39 -15.29 -9.35
N PRO A 20 3.26 -14.88 -8.07
CA PRO A 20 3.56 -15.74 -6.93
C PRO A 20 2.77 -17.05 -6.96
N ARG A 21 3.40 -18.20 -6.68
CA ARG A 21 2.71 -19.51 -6.69
C ARG A 21 1.60 -19.59 -5.64
N THR A 22 1.85 -19.04 -4.46
CA THR A 22 0.90 -19.04 -3.33
C THR A 22 0.74 -17.66 -2.69
N GLY A 23 1.50 -16.66 -3.15
CA GLY A 23 1.63 -15.34 -2.54
C GLY A 23 2.55 -15.28 -1.31
N ARG A 24 3.26 -16.37 -0.97
CA ARG A 24 4.34 -16.36 0.02
C ARG A 24 5.71 -16.31 -0.68
N PRO A 25 6.63 -15.43 -0.25
CA PRO A 25 8.01 -15.37 -0.76
C PRO A 25 8.70 -16.73 -0.93
N ALA A 26 8.69 -17.55 0.14
CA ALA A 26 9.36 -18.85 0.17
C ALA A 26 8.83 -19.86 -0.86
N ASP A 27 7.59 -19.66 -1.33
CA ASP A 27 6.97 -20.56 -2.30
C ASP A 27 7.30 -20.16 -3.74
N GLY A 28 7.97 -19.04 -4.01
CA GLY A 28 8.48 -18.66 -5.33
C GLY A 28 7.42 -18.24 -6.38
N LEU A 29 7.86 -18.14 -7.63
CA LEU A 29 7.06 -17.68 -8.78
C LEU A 29 6.59 -18.80 -9.71
N CYS A 30 5.42 -18.59 -10.30
CA CYS A 30 5.01 -19.22 -11.54
C CYS A 30 5.46 -18.31 -12.69
N HIS A 31 6.21 -18.86 -13.65
CA HIS A 31 6.79 -18.12 -14.78
C HIS A 31 5.97 -18.25 -16.08
N ILE A 32 4.80 -18.89 -16.03
CA ILE A 32 3.97 -19.10 -17.22
C ILE A 32 3.37 -17.75 -17.62
N GLU A 33 3.78 -17.22 -18.78
CA GLU A 33 3.32 -15.91 -19.26
C GLU A 33 1.88 -15.96 -19.79
N MET A 34 1.50 -17.05 -20.45
CA MET A 34 0.16 -17.23 -21.02
C MET A 34 -0.90 -17.48 -19.94
N MET A 35 -2.17 -17.33 -20.32
CA MET A 35 -3.29 -17.68 -19.43
C MET A 35 -3.21 -19.15 -18.99
N HIS A 36 -3.30 -19.37 -17.68
CA HIS A 36 -3.23 -20.70 -17.08
C HIS A 36 -4.03 -20.75 -15.78
N VAL A 37 -4.13 -21.94 -15.14
CA VAL A 37 -4.93 -22.13 -13.93
C VAL A 37 -4.14 -22.79 -12.80
N HIS A 38 -4.49 -22.42 -11.57
CA HIS A 38 -4.04 -23.09 -10.35
C HIS A 38 -5.21 -23.41 -9.43
N THR A 39 -5.05 -24.40 -8.57
CA THR A 39 -5.99 -24.69 -7.47
C THR A 39 -5.81 -23.75 -6.28
N ALA A 40 -4.61 -23.17 -6.13
CA ALA A 40 -4.32 -22.15 -5.14
C ALA A 40 -4.96 -20.81 -5.52
N ALA A 41 -5.70 -20.23 -4.58
CA ALA A 41 -6.25 -18.89 -4.72
C ALA A 41 -5.14 -17.82 -4.59
N PRO A 42 -5.29 -16.66 -5.24
CA PRO A 42 -4.32 -15.58 -5.12
C PRO A 42 -4.38 -15.00 -3.70
N MET A 43 -3.31 -15.18 -2.93
CA MET A 43 -3.19 -14.51 -1.63
C MET A 43 -2.98 -13.01 -1.86
N HIS A 44 -3.62 -12.17 -1.03
CA HIS A 44 -3.62 -10.71 -1.20
C HIS A 44 -4.13 -10.25 -2.58
N ALA A 45 -5.13 -10.96 -3.11
CA ALA A 45 -5.77 -10.68 -4.41
C ALA A 45 -6.21 -9.21 -4.57
N ASP A 46 -6.63 -8.57 -3.48
CA ASP A 46 -7.12 -7.19 -3.46
C ASP A 46 -6.02 -6.12 -3.59
N THR A 47 -4.75 -6.51 -3.46
CA THR A 47 -3.62 -5.57 -3.47
C THR A 47 -2.56 -5.93 -4.51
N LEU A 48 -2.15 -7.21 -4.58
CA LEU A 48 -1.07 -7.68 -5.46
C LEU A 48 -1.50 -7.91 -6.91
N TYR A 49 -2.81 -8.03 -7.15
CA TYR A 49 -3.35 -8.43 -8.43
C TYR A 49 -4.34 -7.40 -8.96
N ARG A 50 -4.50 -7.39 -10.28
CA ARG A 50 -5.65 -6.80 -10.97
C ARG A 50 -6.42 -7.90 -11.65
N THR A 51 -7.74 -7.80 -11.59
CA THR A 51 -8.63 -8.84 -12.10
C THR A 51 -9.43 -8.29 -13.27
N ARG A 52 -9.36 -8.97 -14.40
CA ARG A 52 -10.20 -8.71 -15.58
C ARG A 52 -10.73 -10.04 -16.08
N ASP A 53 -12.03 -10.12 -16.36
CA ASP A 53 -12.69 -11.34 -16.85
C ASP A 53 -12.38 -12.61 -16.03
N ASN A 54 -12.30 -12.43 -14.71
CA ASN A 54 -11.96 -13.47 -13.74
C ASN A 54 -10.55 -14.07 -13.93
N VAL A 55 -9.63 -13.30 -14.52
CA VAL A 55 -8.21 -13.60 -14.67
C VAL A 55 -7.39 -12.66 -13.79
N TYR A 56 -6.54 -13.24 -12.94
CA TYR A 56 -5.65 -12.52 -12.05
C TYR A 56 -4.32 -12.22 -12.73
N VAL A 57 -4.00 -10.92 -12.82
CA VAL A 57 -2.71 -10.43 -13.33
C VAL A 57 -1.93 -9.86 -12.16
N PHE A 58 -0.76 -10.43 -11.88
CA PHE A 58 0.12 -9.91 -10.83
C PHE A 58 0.81 -8.65 -11.34
N ILE A 59 0.75 -7.59 -10.54
CA ILE A 59 1.31 -6.27 -10.89
C ILE A 59 2.25 -5.74 -9.82
N GLY A 60 2.70 -6.59 -8.89
CA GLY A 60 3.59 -6.20 -7.79
C GLY A 60 5.06 -6.36 -8.14
N ASP A 61 5.92 -6.06 -7.15
CA ASP A 61 7.34 -6.35 -7.22
C ASP A 61 7.60 -7.88 -7.08
N PRO A 62 8.15 -8.55 -8.10
CA PRO A 62 8.33 -10.00 -8.08
C PRO A 62 9.57 -10.44 -7.27
N THR A 63 10.42 -9.49 -6.85
CA THR A 63 11.72 -9.77 -6.20
C THR A 63 11.61 -10.61 -4.93
N PRO A 64 10.66 -10.36 -4.00
CA PRO A 64 10.52 -11.21 -2.80
C PRO A 64 10.23 -12.68 -3.11
N PHE A 65 9.75 -12.98 -4.32
CA PHE A 65 9.41 -14.33 -4.75
C PHE A 65 10.53 -15.00 -5.56
N GLY A 66 11.73 -14.43 -5.55
CA GLY A 66 12.91 -15.01 -6.21
C GLY A 66 12.96 -14.78 -7.72
N TYR A 67 12.48 -13.62 -8.19
CA TYR A 67 12.63 -13.26 -9.59
C TYR A 67 14.09 -12.90 -9.92
N GLU A 68 14.64 -13.56 -10.95
CA GLU A 68 16.04 -13.41 -11.38
C GLU A 68 16.15 -12.90 -12.84
N GLY A 69 15.02 -12.55 -13.48
CA GLY A 69 15.01 -12.04 -14.85
C GLY A 69 15.32 -10.54 -14.96
N PRO A 70 15.06 -9.91 -16.12
CA PRO A 70 15.23 -8.48 -16.32
C PRO A 70 14.48 -7.64 -15.28
N GLN A 71 15.20 -6.79 -14.55
CA GLN A 71 14.64 -5.91 -13.53
C GLN A 71 14.66 -4.46 -14.01
N HIS A 72 13.53 -3.78 -13.87
CA HIS A 72 13.37 -2.36 -14.17
C HIS A 72 13.00 -1.65 -12.87
N ALA A 73 13.78 -0.66 -12.46
CA ALA A 73 13.55 0.08 -11.23
C ALA A 73 12.55 1.21 -11.46
N TYR A 74 11.54 1.28 -10.59
CA TYR A 74 10.55 2.34 -10.57
C TYR A 74 10.57 3.03 -9.22
N TYR A 75 10.16 4.28 -9.19
CA TYR A 75 9.98 5.02 -7.94
C TYR A 75 8.53 5.45 -7.73
N GLY A 76 7.96 4.97 -6.63
CA GLY A 76 6.63 5.31 -6.16
C GLY A 76 5.52 4.86 -7.12
N HIS A 77 4.37 5.52 -7.07
CA HIS A 77 3.21 5.07 -7.84
C HIS A 77 3.39 5.35 -9.34
N HIS A 78 2.87 4.47 -10.20
CA HIS A 78 2.94 4.63 -11.65
C HIS A 78 1.92 3.73 -12.37
N PRO A 79 1.57 4.03 -13.63
CA PRO A 79 0.68 3.18 -14.41
C PRO A 79 1.32 1.83 -14.71
N VAL A 80 0.47 0.82 -14.78
CA VAL A 80 0.75 -0.55 -15.22
C VAL A 80 -0.28 -0.89 -16.29
N VAL A 81 0.17 -1.08 -17.52
CA VAL A 81 -0.69 -1.30 -18.67
C VAL A 81 -0.91 -2.79 -18.87
N LEU A 82 -2.12 -3.29 -18.54
CA LEU A 82 -2.38 -4.74 -18.50
C LEU A 82 -2.21 -5.39 -19.89
N ASN A 83 -2.66 -4.74 -20.96
CA ASN A 83 -2.50 -5.24 -22.32
C ASN A 83 -1.03 -5.43 -22.73
N VAL A 84 -0.11 -4.62 -22.20
CA VAL A 84 1.34 -4.81 -22.37
C VAL A 84 1.82 -6.03 -21.58
N LEU A 85 1.36 -6.20 -20.33
CA LEU A 85 1.76 -7.32 -19.47
C LEU A 85 1.29 -8.68 -19.98
N VAL A 86 0.04 -8.77 -20.44
CA VAL A 86 -0.56 -10.02 -20.94
C VAL A 86 -0.50 -10.14 -22.46
N ARG A 87 0.21 -9.22 -23.14
CA ARG A 87 0.47 -9.21 -24.59
C ARG A 87 -0.81 -9.34 -25.43
N ILE A 88 -1.81 -8.52 -25.12
CA ILE A 88 -3.04 -8.41 -25.89
C ILE A 88 -2.96 -7.13 -26.71
N ASP A 89 -3.19 -7.22 -28.01
CA ASP A 89 -3.21 -6.03 -28.87
C ASP A 89 -4.57 -5.34 -28.79
N VAL A 90 -4.57 -4.07 -28.37
CA VAL A 90 -5.74 -3.21 -28.22
C VAL A 90 -5.36 -1.79 -28.57
N ASP A 91 -6.31 -1.04 -29.16
CA ASP A 91 -6.07 0.34 -29.58
C ASP A 91 -5.91 1.33 -28.41
N VAL A 92 -6.38 0.94 -27.22
CA VAL A 92 -6.41 1.77 -26.00
C VAL A 92 -5.83 1.00 -24.83
N ASP A 93 -4.90 1.64 -24.10
CA ASP A 93 -4.29 1.06 -22.91
C ASP A 93 -5.34 0.77 -21.82
N VAL A 94 -5.30 -0.45 -21.31
CA VAL A 94 -6.00 -0.84 -20.08
C VAL A 94 -5.08 -0.51 -18.91
N VAL A 95 -5.19 0.72 -18.44
CA VAL A 95 -4.33 1.27 -17.39
C VAL A 95 -4.84 0.86 -16.01
N GLU A 96 -3.97 0.19 -15.27
CA GLU A 96 -4.04 0.03 -13.82
C GLU A 96 -2.89 0.83 -13.19
N TYR A 97 -2.80 0.86 -11.86
CA TYR A 97 -1.69 1.53 -11.16
C TYR A 97 -1.00 0.60 -10.17
N CYS A 98 0.32 0.72 -10.12
CA CYS A 98 1.15 0.27 -9.02
C CYS A 98 1.09 1.31 -7.89
N TYR A 99 0.91 0.83 -6.67
CA TYR A 99 0.79 1.66 -5.45
C TYR A 99 1.95 1.40 -4.48
N HIS A 100 3.09 0.96 -5.00
CA HIS A 100 4.30 0.76 -4.21
C HIS A 100 4.92 2.10 -3.83
N ASP A 101 5.10 2.30 -2.53
CA ASP A 101 5.80 3.45 -1.99
C ASP A 101 7.30 3.31 -2.22
N GLY A 102 7.95 4.37 -2.72
CA GLY A 102 9.40 4.40 -2.93
C GLY A 102 9.92 3.43 -4.00
N PRO A 103 11.21 3.09 -3.96
CA PRO A 103 11.85 2.30 -5.00
C PRO A 103 11.43 0.83 -4.97
N HIS A 104 11.10 0.27 -6.12
CA HIS A 104 10.75 -1.14 -6.31
C HIS A 104 11.05 -1.61 -7.74
N TYR A 105 10.99 -2.93 -7.97
CA TYR A 105 11.25 -3.52 -9.29
C TYR A 105 9.99 -4.03 -9.98
N HIS A 106 10.00 -3.98 -11.31
CA HIS A 106 9.12 -4.77 -12.17
C HIS A 106 9.94 -5.58 -13.18
N ALA A 107 9.32 -6.65 -13.71
CA ALA A 107 9.87 -7.51 -14.76
C ALA A 107 9.78 -6.91 -16.17
N TYR A 108 9.28 -5.67 -16.30
CA TYR A 108 8.94 -5.02 -17.55
C TYR A 108 9.31 -3.53 -17.53
N PRO A 109 9.72 -2.96 -18.67
CA PRO A 109 10.03 -1.54 -18.79
C PRO A 109 8.76 -0.68 -18.78
N PRO A 110 8.89 0.65 -18.63
CA PRO A 110 7.74 1.54 -18.64
C PRO A 110 6.90 1.37 -19.91
N PRO A 111 5.55 1.42 -19.79
CA PRO A 111 4.68 1.32 -20.96
C PRO A 111 4.92 2.51 -21.92
N PRO A 112 5.06 2.28 -23.23
CA PRO A 112 5.58 3.26 -24.18
C PRO A 112 4.66 4.46 -24.43
N ARG A 113 3.38 4.37 -24.05
CA ARG A 113 2.36 5.41 -24.23
C ARG A 113 2.11 6.24 -22.97
N GLN A 114 2.91 6.04 -21.93
CA GLN A 114 2.80 6.73 -20.64
C GLN A 114 4.03 7.60 -20.41
N GLU A 115 3.86 8.65 -19.61
CA GLU A 115 4.90 9.66 -19.39
C GLU A 115 5.81 9.27 -18.22
N PHE A 116 7.07 9.00 -18.52
CA PHE A 116 8.11 8.69 -17.53
C PHE A 116 9.35 9.55 -17.76
N VAL A 117 10.02 9.89 -16.67
CA VAL A 117 11.34 10.50 -16.66
C VAL A 117 12.32 9.53 -16.03
N ASP A 118 13.43 9.30 -16.71
CA ASP A 118 14.49 8.42 -16.23
C ASP A 118 15.56 9.24 -15.50
N LYS A 119 15.94 8.78 -14.32
CA LYS A 119 17.04 9.36 -13.54
C LYS A 119 17.74 8.26 -12.75
N GLU A 120 19.06 8.17 -12.89
CA GLU A 120 19.90 7.17 -12.19
C GLU A 120 19.36 5.72 -12.35
N ASP A 121 18.99 5.36 -13.58
CA ASP A 121 18.43 4.04 -13.93
C ASP A 121 17.10 3.70 -13.23
N VAL A 122 16.39 4.72 -12.74
CA VAL A 122 15.07 4.61 -12.11
C VAL A 122 14.04 5.39 -12.92
N HIS A 123 12.89 4.75 -13.14
CA HIS A 123 11.75 5.31 -13.86
C HIS A 123 10.81 6.04 -12.89
N TYR A 124 10.56 7.32 -13.14
CA TYR A 124 9.64 8.16 -12.38
C TYR A 124 8.43 8.52 -13.25
N TYR A 125 7.22 8.21 -12.79
CA TYR A 125 6.02 8.62 -13.52
C TYR A 125 5.83 10.14 -13.44
N ALA A 126 5.74 10.78 -14.60
CA ALA A 126 5.65 12.23 -14.76
C ALA A 126 4.25 12.71 -15.22
N GLY A 127 3.35 11.77 -15.50
CA GLY A 127 1.98 12.09 -15.90
C GLY A 127 1.08 12.44 -14.72
N GLU A 128 -0.08 12.99 -15.05
CA GLU A 128 -1.13 13.30 -14.08
C GLU A 128 -1.90 12.06 -13.62
N TYR A 129 -2.14 11.96 -12.32
CA TYR A 129 -2.94 10.87 -11.78
C TYR A 129 -4.45 11.11 -11.98
N PRO A 130 -5.17 10.16 -12.60
CA PRO A 130 -6.60 10.31 -12.87
C PRO A 130 -7.44 10.22 -11.59
N GLN A 131 -8.73 10.55 -11.70
CA GLN A 131 -9.65 10.52 -10.55
C GLN A 131 -9.83 9.09 -10.00
N GLU A 132 -9.84 8.09 -10.88
CA GLU A 132 -9.95 6.66 -10.54
C GLU A 132 -8.81 6.25 -9.62
N TYR A 133 -7.57 6.62 -9.97
CA TYR A 133 -6.41 6.37 -9.14
C TYR A 133 -6.58 6.97 -7.73
N ARG A 134 -7.04 8.22 -7.64
CA ARG A 134 -7.23 8.92 -6.36
C ARG A 134 -8.30 8.25 -5.50
N ARG A 135 -9.37 7.75 -6.13
CA ARG A 135 -10.45 7.01 -5.46
C ARG A 135 -9.97 5.68 -4.89
N GLU A 136 -9.11 4.98 -5.61
CA GLU A 136 -8.66 3.63 -5.26
C GLU A 136 -7.41 3.62 -4.35
N SER A 137 -6.61 4.69 -4.41
CA SER A 137 -5.37 4.84 -3.64
C SER A 137 -5.50 4.48 -2.16
N PRO A 138 -6.50 4.97 -1.39
CA PRO A 138 -6.63 4.63 0.04
C PRO A 138 -6.73 3.13 0.32
N THR A 139 -7.22 2.35 -0.66
CA THR A 139 -7.35 0.91 -0.55
C THR A 139 -6.08 0.20 -1.01
N LEU A 140 -5.52 0.61 -2.15
CA LEU A 140 -4.46 -0.13 -2.83
C LEU A 140 -3.07 0.14 -2.27
N VAL A 141 -2.84 1.27 -1.58
CA VAL A 141 -1.59 1.52 -0.82
C VAL A 141 -1.35 0.52 0.32
N ARG A 142 -2.36 -0.30 0.68
CA ARG A 142 -2.16 -1.44 1.61
C ARG A 142 -1.14 -2.45 1.10
N VAL A 143 -0.80 -2.45 -0.20
CA VAL A 143 0.31 -3.24 -0.75
C VAL A 143 1.61 -3.01 0.03
N ASN A 144 1.88 -1.79 0.50
CA ASN A 144 3.08 -1.48 1.26
C ASN A 144 3.12 -2.19 2.63
N THR A 145 1.95 -2.44 3.24
CA THR A 145 1.85 -3.24 4.46
C THR A 145 2.15 -4.72 4.21
N VAL A 146 1.68 -5.26 3.08
CA VAL A 146 1.94 -6.64 2.67
C VAL A 146 3.44 -6.87 2.49
N TYR A 147 4.10 -6.00 1.74
CA TYR A 147 5.53 -6.12 1.45
C TYR A 147 6.44 -5.78 2.62
N ARG A 148 6.02 -4.96 3.59
CA ARG A 148 6.85 -4.59 4.75
C ARG A 148 7.37 -5.80 5.53
N SER A 149 6.64 -6.90 5.50
CA SER A 149 7.02 -8.14 6.19
C SER A 149 8.05 -8.98 5.44
N TRP A 150 8.36 -8.64 4.18
CA TRP A 150 9.22 -9.41 3.31
C TRP A 150 10.56 -8.71 3.14
N SER A 151 11.64 -9.45 3.39
CA SER A 151 13.00 -8.99 3.11
C SER A 151 13.35 -9.35 1.67
N ALA A 152 13.59 -8.34 0.84
CA ALA A 152 14.04 -8.50 -0.53
C ALA A 152 14.94 -7.32 -0.91
N PRO A 153 15.91 -7.51 -1.83
CA PRO A 153 16.64 -6.41 -2.44
C PRO A 153 15.65 -5.39 -3.04
N ARG A 154 15.94 -4.10 -2.86
CA ARG A 154 15.20 -2.98 -3.46
C ARG A 154 16.18 -2.08 -4.21
N PRO A 155 15.72 -1.33 -5.23
CA PRO A 155 16.57 -0.31 -5.82
C PRO A 155 16.97 0.72 -4.75
N VAL A 156 18.21 1.18 -4.83
CA VAL A 156 18.73 2.21 -3.93
C VAL A 156 18.63 3.56 -4.63
N VAL A 157 17.88 4.50 -4.05
CA VAL A 157 17.72 5.86 -4.56
C VAL A 157 18.25 6.84 -3.53
N THR A 158 19.29 7.57 -3.88
CA THR A 158 19.99 8.50 -2.97
C THR A 158 19.75 9.97 -3.28
N LEU A 159 19.31 10.30 -4.49
CA LEU A 159 18.98 11.67 -4.89
C LEU A 159 17.47 11.93 -4.83
N ALA A 160 17.10 13.20 -4.73
CA ALA A 160 15.71 13.61 -4.81
C ALA A 160 15.10 13.21 -6.17
N PRO A 161 13.81 12.83 -6.23
CA PRO A 161 13.09 12.63 -7.49
C PRO A 161 13.20 13.84 -8.43
N PRO A 162 13.06 13.64 -9.76
CA PRO A 162 13.01 14.75 -10.71
C PRO A 162 11.79 15.66 -10.44
N PRO A 163 11.85 16.98 -10.75
CA PRO A 163 10.75 17.92 -10.49
C PRO A 163 9.39 17.55 -11.11
N GLU A 164 9.40 16.79 -12.20
CA GLU A 164 8.24 16.28 -12.92
C GLU A 164 7.53 15.15 -12.16
N TYR A 165 8.19 14.55 -11.16
CA TYR A 165 7.58 13.52 -10.34
C TYR A 165 6.62 14.12 -9.31
N HIS A 166 5.35 13.71 -9.39
CA HIS A 166 4.28 14.21 -8.50
C HIS A 166 3.70 13.13 -7.56
N GLY A 167 4.31 11.94 -7.53
CA GLY A 167 3.88 10.86 -6.65
C GLY A 167 4.43 10.95 -5.22
N PRO A 168 4.11 9.97 -4.36
CA PRO A 168 4.61 9.94 -2.98
C PRO A 168 6.14 9.83 -2.90
N VAL A 169 6.77 10.71 -2.10
CA VAL A 169 8.21 10.67 -1.84
C VAL A 169 8.47 10.06 -0.47
N ILE A 170 9.08 8.87 -0.43
CA ILE A 170 9.45 8.18 0.81
C ILE A 170 10.98 8.04 0.86
N GLN A 171 11.62 8.82 1.73
CA GLN A 171 13.06 8.70 1.97
C GLN A 171 13.36 7.44 2.79
N VAL A 172 13.99 6.45 2.15
CA VAL A 172 14.51 5.26 2.84
C VAL A 172 16.00 5.50 3.14
N GLY A 173 16.27 6.07 4.31
CA GLY A 173 17.63 6.21 4.86
C GLY A 173 18.20 7.63 4.83
N LEU A 174 18.44 8.16 6.03
CA LEU A 174 19.14 9.40 6.41
C LEU A 174 18.40 10.75 6.36
N ASN A 175 18.42 11.40 7.54
CA ASN A 175 18.04 12.77 7.86
C ASN A 175 18.71 13.79 6.94
N ILE A 176 17.97 14.31 5.97
CA ILE A 176 18.25 15.61 5.38
C ILE A 176 16.99 16.46 5.59
N PRO A 177 17.07 17.65 6.21
CA PRO A 177 15.94 18.55 6.24
C PRO A 177 15.65 18.96 4.80
N LEU A 178 14.57 18.42 4.22
CA LEU A 178 13.99 19.03 3.04
C LEU A 178 13.61 20.46 3.41
N PRO A 179 13.93 21.49 2.60
CA PRO A 179 13.16 22.71 2.68
C PRO A 179 11.71 22.30 2.40
N SER A 180 10.84 22.43 3.40
CA SER A 180 9.40 22.35 3.19
C SER A 180 9.06 23.33 2.08
N VAL A 181 8.76 22.82 0.89
CA VAL A 181 8.06 23.61 -0.12
C VAL A 181 6.65 23.74 0.43
N GLU A 182 6.43 24.84 1.15
CA GLU A 182 5.11 25.29 1.55
C GLU A 182 4.35 25.60 0.26
N VAL A 183 3.57 24.64 -0.24
CA VAL A 183 2.58 24.91 -1.28
C VAL A 183 1.53 25.82 -0.65
N ARG A 184 1.74 27.13 -0.77
CA ARG A 184 0.68 28.11 -0.57
C ARG A 184 -0.31 27.94 -1.71
N VAL A 185 -1.24 27.00 -1.54
CA VAL A 185 -2.53 27.12 -2.21
C VAL A 185 -3.10 28.45 -1.72
N GLY A 186 -3.10 29.46 -2.59
CA GLY A 186 -3.67 30.75 -2.30
C GLY A 186 -5.14 30.57 -1.94
N THR A 187 -5.43 30.50 -0.65
CA THR A 187 -6.80 30.69 -0.17
C THR A 187 -7.27 32.05 -0.67
N PRO A 188 -8.46 32.16 -1.28
CA PRO A 188 -9.03 33.46 -1.61
C PRO A 188 -8.97 34.34 -0.36
N ARG A 189 -8.45 35.57 -0.53
CA ARG A 189 -8.32 36.54 0.55
C ARG A 189 -9.66 36.62 1.30
N PRO A 190 -9.70 36.42 2.63
CA PRO A 190 -10.92 36.65 3.39
C PRO A 190 -11.39 38.10 3.12
N PRO A 191 -12.69 38.33 2.90
CA PRO A 191 -13.20 39.69 2.75
C PRO A 191 -12.81 40.51 4.00
N PRO A 192 -12.48 41.80 3.84
CA PRO A 192 -12.11 42.64 4.96
C PRO A 192 -13.21 42.64 6.02
N PRO A 193 -12.86 42.63 7.32
CA PRO A 193 -13.85 42.67 8.38
C PRO A 193 -14.68 43.95 8.25
N PRO A 194 -16.00 43.89 8.52
CA PRO A 194 -16.83 45.09 8.52
C PRO A 194 -16.31 46.10 9.55
N PRO A 195 -16.41 47.41 9.28
CA PRO A 195 -15.97 48.44 10.22
C PRO A 195 -16.72 48.26 11.55
N GLN A 196 -15.97 48.27 12.65
CA GLN A 196 -16.55 48.13 13.98
C GLN A 196 -17.32 49.40 14.35
N PRO A 197 -18.54 49.29 14.92
CA PRO A 197 -19.30 50.44 15.35
C PRO A 197 -18.61 51.11 16.54
N GLU A 198 -18.31 52.39 16.38
CA GLU A 198 -17.83 53.29 17.43
C GLU A 198 -18.89 53.43 18.52
N TRP A 199 -18.65 52.80 19.67
CA TRP A 199 -19.40 53.10 20.89
C TRP A 199 -18.41 53.56 21.96
N GLY A 200 -18.39 54.88 22.15
CA GLY A 200 -17.60 55.53 23.17
C GLY A 200 -18.08 55.20 24.59
N GLY A 201 -17.10 55.13 25.49
CA GLY A 201 -17.23 55.57 26.87
C GLY A 201 -18.16 54.79 27.79
N ARG A 202 -17.57 53.94 28.64
CA ARG A 202 -17.63 54.10 30.11
C ARG A 202 -16.71 53.11 30.80
N VAL A 203 -15.78 53.66 31.57
CA VAL A 203 -15.04 52.97 32.63
C VAL A 203 -15.99 52.82 33.81
N VAL A 204 -16.14 51.60 34.33
CA VAL A 204 -16.54 51.36 35.72
C VAL A 204 -15.57 50.34 36.32
N ARG A 205 -15.18 50.67 37.55
CA ARG A 205 -14.09 50.16 38.37
C ARG A 205 -14.62 49.13 39.37
N GLU A 206 -13.70 48.53 40.13
CA GLU A 206 -13.86 47.77 41.41
C GLU A 206 -14.10 46.26 41.25
N GLU A 207 -13.17 45.39 41.66
CA GLU A 207 -12.71 45.01 43.01
C GLU A 207 -13.62 44.03 43.76
N HIS A 208 -12.97 43.00 44.33
CA HIS A 208 -13.47 41.95 45.24
C HIS A 208 -14.40 40.88 44.60
N VAL A 209 -14.55 39.63 45.06
CA VAL A 209 -14.56 39.03 46.41
C VAL A 209 -14.37 37.49 46.26
N HIS A 210 -13.75 36.84 47.25
CA HIS A 210 -13.76 35.38 47.48
C HIS A 210 -15.13 34.87 47.93
N VAL A 211 -15.65 33.72 47.44
CA VAL A 211 -16.48 32.81 48.26
C VAL A 211 -16.32 31.34 47.82
N HIS A 212 -16.19 30.49 48.83
CA HIS A 212 -16.16 29.02 48.91
C HIS A 212 -17.36 28.27 48.30
N HIS A 213 -17.18 26.97 48.01
CA HIS A 213 -17.87 25.78 48.59
C HIS A 213 -17.31 24.51 47.91
N ASP A 214 -16.50 23.70 48.60
CA ASP A 214 -16.87 22.51 49.41
C ASP A 214 -17.42 21.33 48.60
N HIS A 215 -16.58 20.28 48.43
CA HIS A 215 -16.68 18.93 49.04
C HIS A 215 -17.59 17.96 48.23
N CYS A 216 -17.28 16.70 47.94
CA CYS A 216 -16.57 15.67 48.71
C CYS A 216 -15.82 14.65 47.81
N GLU A 217 -14.78 14.06 48.41
CA GLU A 217 -14.07 12.82 48.06
C GLU A 217 -15.00 11.59 48.08
N HIS A 218 -14.66 10.39 47.60
CA HIS A 218 -13.79 9.40 48.27
C HIS A 218 -13.47 8.21 47.34
N HIS A 219 -12.20 7.79 47.38
CA HIS A 219 -11.54 6.46 47.26
C HIS A 219 -12.30 5.25 46.64
N VAL A 220 -11.63 4.33 45.93
CA VAL A 220 -10.96 3.16 46.53
C VAL A 220 -10.00 2.48 45.53
N HIS A 221 -8.76 2.23 45.97
CA HIS A 221 -7.82 1.27 45.39
C HIS A 221 -8.30 -0.18 45.59
N LYS A 222 -8.06 -1.09 44.61
CA LYS A 222 -7.84 -2.52 44.94
C LYS A 222 -6.96 -3.25 43.92
N LYS A 223 -6.11 -4.11 44.50
CA LYS A 223 -4.94 -4.82 43.96
C LYS A 223 -5.26 -6.05 43.11
N HIS A 224 -4.28 -6.40 42.26
CA HIS A 224 -3.87 -7.69 41.67
C HIS A 224 -4.67 -8.98 41.97
N LYS A 225 -4.81 -9.82 40.92
CA LYS A 225 -4.69 -11.29 41.03
C LYS A 225 -3.98 -11.92 39.83
N LYS A 226 -2.85 -12.59 40.12
CA LYS A 226 -2.17 -13.64 39.34
C LYS A 226 -3.06 -14.88 39.24
N HIS A 227 -3.14 -15.50 38.06
CA HIS A 227 -3.37 -16.95 37.89
C HIS A 227 -2.52 -17.44 36.70
N LYS A 228 -1.38 -18.10 36.92
CA LYS A 228 -1.11 -19.52 37.26
C LYS A 228 -1.03 -20.41 36.01
N HIS A 229 0.19 -20.84 35.72
CA HIS A 229 0.59 -21.91 34.80
C HIS A 229 -0.26 -23.17 34.94
N LYS A 230 -0.54 -23.83 33.80
CA LYS A 230 -0.72 -25.28 33.71
C LYS A 230 0.25 -25.84 32.66
N LYS A 231 1.32 -26.46 33.15
CA LYS A 231 2.04 -27.56 32.47
C LYS A 231 1.23 -28.84 32.67
N HIS A 232 1.23 -29.71 31.66
CA HIS A 232 1.15 -31.19 31.64
C HIS A 232 0.66 -31.56 30.24
N LYS A 233 1.15 -32.56 29.51
CA LYS A 233 2.07 -33.66 29.78
C LYS A 233 2.59 -34.17 28.44
N HIS A 234 3.85 -34.59 28.40
CA HIS A 234 4.40 -35.46 27.37
C HIS A 234 3.54 -36.73 27.22
N LYS A 235 3.30 -37.16 25.99
CA LYS A 235 3.06 -38.58 25.66
C LYS A 235 4.04 -38.97 24.56
N LYS A 236 5.15 -39.58 24.99
CA LYS A 236 5.97 -40.50 24.19
C LYS A 236 5.25 -41.86 24.20
N PHE A 237 5.40 -42.62 23.13
CA PHE A 237 5.18 -44.06 22.89
C PHE A 237 4.51 -44.20 21.51
N LYS A 238 4.93 -45.06 20.59
CA LYS A 238 6.10 -45.94 20.44
C LYS A 238 6.08 -46.34 18.96
N GLY A 239 7.24 -46.54 18.35
CA GLY A 239 7.32 -47.27 17.09
C GLY A 239 6.89 -48.74 17.26
N ARG A 240 6.39 -49.28 16.16
CA ARG A 240 6.39 -50.68 15.70
C ARG A 240 6.02 -50.59 14.21
N ASP A 241 7.03 -50.81 13.37
CA ASP A 241 7.18 -52.03 12.56
C ASP A 241 6.16 -52.06 11.41
#